data_AF-A0A0F7IJ36-F1
#
_entry.id   AF-A0A0F7IJ36-F1
#
_cell.length_a   1.000
_cell.length_b   1.000
_cell.length_c   1.000
_cell.angle_alpha   90.00
_cell.angle_beta   90.00
_cell.angle_gamma   90.00
#
_symmetry.space_group_name_H-M   'P 1'
#
loop_
_entity.id
_entity.type
_entity.pdbx_description
1 polymer ?
#
loop_
_entity_poly.entity_id
_entity_poly.type
_entity_poly.pdbx_seq_one_letter_code
_entity_poly.pdbx_strand_id
1 'polypeptide(L)'
;MSLRERTLQELFQTLTGIEKGDCEYYPCHFEGQDCSFCFCPFYPCLIHETGGMLKDDRVWSCLRCEFIHKKENAEELKGILSSYPFQVLAEGDWRFYNEILQEFLFGDVRGREIGESYTIYRSDDGEECYLVVLDGFEIKQVERGRCGELRGKRGVLLPVR
;
A
#
# COMPACT_ATOMS: atom_id res chain seq x y z
N MET A 1 7.60 -18.64 4.61
CA MET A 1 7.75 -17.47 3.74
C MET A 1 6.83 -16.38 4.27
N SER A 2 7.34 -15.20 4.57
CA SER A 2 6.54 -14.04 4.97
C SER A 2 5.70 -13.54 3.80
N LEU A 3 4.65 -12.75 4.09
CA LEU A 3 3.85 -12.12 3.02
C LEU A 3 4.74 -11.24 2.12
N ARG A 4 5.73 -10.56 2.71
CA ARG A 4 6.65 -9.69 1.97
C ARG A 4 7.56 -10.48 1.02
N GLU A 5 8.12 -11.60 1.48
CA GLU A 5 8.94 -12.48 0.63
C GLU A 5 8.14 -12.99 -0.57
N ARG A 6 6.89 -13.43 -0.35
CA ARG A 6 6.00 -13.86 -1.44
C ARG A 6 5.73 -12.72 -2.43
N THR A 7 5.46 -11.54 -1.90
CA THR A 7 5.17 -10.34 -2.70
C THR A 7 6.36 -9.96 -3.58
N LEU A 8 7.59 -10.02 -3.05
CA LEU A 8 8.80 -9.76 -3.82
C LEU A 8 9.05 -10.82 -4.89
N GLN A 9 8.83 -12.10 -4.57
CA GLN A 9 8.94 -13.18 -5.55
C GLN A 9 7.99 -12.96 -6.73
N GLU A 10 6.72 -12.66 -6.45
CA GLU A 10 5.73 -12.40 -7.51
C GLU A 10 6.03 -11.12 -8.29
N LEU A 11 6.45 -10.05 -7.60
CA LEU A 11 6.91 -8.82 -8.25
C LEU A 11 7.99 -9.14 -9.28
N PHE A 12 9.05 -9.85 -8.89
CA PHE A 12 10.15 -10.15 -9.81
C PHE A 12 9.74 -11.08 -10.95
N GLN A 13 8.88 -12.07 -10.69
CA GLN A 13 8.30 -12.89 -11.77
C GLN A 13 7.57 -12.02 -12.80
N THR A 14 6.70 -11.13 -12.34
CA THR A 14 5.98 -10.18 -13.18
C THR A 14 6.91 -9.27 -13.98
N LEU A 15 7.95 -8.73 -13.35
CA LEU A 15 8.92 -7.85 -14.01
C LEU A 15 9.76 -8.61 -15.06
N THR A 16 10.03 -9.89 -14.86
CA THR A 16 10.74 -10.75 -15.82
C THR A 16 9.84 -11.34 -16.92
N GLY A 17 8.53 -11.07 -16.88
CA GLY A 17 7.59 -11.56 -17.89
C GLY A 17 7.20 -13.04 -17.74
N ILE A 18 7.33 -13.61 -16.54
CA ILE A 18 6.81 -14.94 -16.25
C ILE A 18 5.28 -14.85 -16.17
N GLU A 19 4.59 -15.63 -17.00
CA GLU A 19 3.14 -15.68 -17.00
C GLU A 19 2.60 -16.37 -15.73
N LYS A 20 1.53 -15.82 -15.17
CA LYS A 20 0.81 -16.45 -14.07
C LYS A 20 -0.12 -17.52 -14.65
N GLY A 21 -0.10 -18.71 -14.07
CA GLY A 21 -1.04 -19.77 -14.40
C GLY A 21 -2.45 -19.49 -13.88
N ASP A 22 -3.32 -20.49 -14.04
CA ASP A 22 -4.71 -20.42 -13.56
C ASP A 22 -4.77 -20.12 -12.05
N CYS A 23 -5.69 -19.24 -11.67
CA CYS A 23 -5.86 -18.79 -10.29
C CYS A 23 -7.22 -19.23 -9.75
N GLU A 24 -7.23 -20.00 -8.65
CA GLU A 24 -8.46 -20.45 -7.98
C GLU A 24 -9.30 -19.31 -7.41
N TYR A 25 -8.69 -18.15 -7.20
CA TYR A 25 -9.34 -16.96 -6.66
C TYR A 25 -9.90 -16.04 -7.75
N TYR A 26 -9.83 -16.40 -9.03
CA TYR A 26 -10.31 -15.55 -10.12
C TYR A 26 -11.84 -15.63 -10.30
N PRO A 27 -12.55 -14.49 -10.43
CA PRO A 27 -12.09 -13.13 -10.17
C PRO A 27 -12.07 -12.83 -8.66
N CYS A 28 -11.07 -12.09 -8.17
CA CYS A 28 -11.01 -11.70 -6.76
C CYS A 28 -11.64 -10.32 -6.48
N HIS A 29 -11.75 -9.47 -7.50
CA HIS A 29 -12.36 -8.14 -7.46
C HIS A 29 -13.41 -7.95 -8.56
N PHE A 30 -13.09 -8.24 -9.82
CA PHE A 30 -14.03 -8.10 -10.95
C PHE A 30 -13.64 -8.97 -12.16
N GLU A 31 -14.60 -9.24 -13.05
CA GLU A 31 -14.37 -10.01 -14.27
C GLU A 31 -13.46 -9.25 -15.26
N GLY A 32 -12.41 -9.92 -15.76
CA GLY A 32 -11.42 -9.31 -16.66
C GLY A 32 -10.32 -8.52 -15.94
N GLN A 33 -10.19 -8.66 -14.63
CA GLN A 33 -9.12 -8.06 -13.84
C GLN A 33 -7.72 -8.50 -14.28
N ASP A 34 -6.76 -7.59 -14.17
CA ASP A 34 -5.33 -7.89 -14.29
C ASP A 34 -4.80 -8.48 -12.97
N CYS A 35 -4.16 -9.64 -13.03
CA CYS A 35 -3.63 -10.34 -11.85
C CYS A 35 -2.10 -10.23 -11.70
N SER A 36 -1.44 -9.39 -12.51
CA SER A 36 0.02 -9.20 -12.50
C SER A 36 0.52 -8.88 -11.09
N PHE A 37 -0.18 -7.99 -10.37
CA PHE A 37 0.14 -7.62 -8.98
C PHE A 37 -0.84 -8.20 -7.95
N CYS A 38 -1.35 -9.42 -8.15
CA CYS A 38 -2.27 -10.08 -7.21
C CYS A 38 -1.77 -10.03 -5.76
N PHE A 39 -0.48 -10.30 -5.53
CA PHE A 39 0.20 -9.90 -4.31
C PHE A 39 0.72 -8.47 -4.48
N CYS A 40 -0.04 -7.52 -3.95
CA CYS A 40 0.20 -6.10 -4.15
C CYS A 40 1.54 -5.68 -3.50
N PRO A 41 2.51 -5.13 -4.28
CA PRO A 41 3.80 -4.68 -3.74
C PRO A 41 3.69 -3.51 -2.76
N PHE A 42 2.54 -2.82 -2.77
CA PHE A 42 2.24 -1.67 -1.93
C PHE A 42 1.51 -2.03 -0.65
N TYR A 43 1.20 -3.31 -0.39
CA TYR A 43 0.45 -3.69 0.81
C TYR A 43 1.31 -3.58 2.09
N PRO A 44 0.78 -2.99 3.18
CA PRO A 44 -0.44 -2.19 3.27
C PRO A 44 -0.21 -0.77 2.74
N CYS A 45 -1.02 -0.29 1.79
CA CYS A 45 -0.76 1.03 1.20
C CYS A 45 -1.17 2.18 2.14
N LEU A 46 -2.17 1.95 2.99
CA LEU A 46 -2.76 2.99 3.84
C LEU A 46 -3.27 4.20 3.05
N ILE A 47 -3.65 3.98 1.77
CA ILE A 47 -4.21 4.97 0.85
C ILE A 47 -5.67 4.64 0.56
N HIS A 48 -6.59 5.47 1.04
CA HIS A 48 -8.04 5.24 0.93
C HIS A 48 -8.55 5.42 -0.51
N GLU A 49 -7.88 6.24 -1.32
CA GLU A 49 -8.21 6.49 -2.72
C GLU A 49 -8.09 5.23 -3.58
N THR A 50 -7.30 4.23 -3.15
CA THR A 50 -7.26 2.94 -3.83
C THR A 50 -8.48 2.08 -3.51
N GLY A 51 -9.38 2.50 -2.62
CA GLY A 51 -10.47 1.68 -2.05
C GLY A 51 -10.04 0.86 -0.83
N GLY A 52 -8.82 1.05 -0.33
CA GLY A 52 -8.34 0.39 0.89
C GLY A 52 -8.91 1.03 2.15
N MET A 53 -9.11 0.23 3.21
CA MET A 53 -9.60 0.72 4.50
C MET A 53 -9.12 -0.16 5.66
N LEU A 54 -8.99 0.41 6.85
CA LEU A 54 -8.82 -0.40 8.05
C LEU A 54 -10.13 -1.14 8.36
N LYS A 55 -10.03 -2.43 8.62
CA LYS A 55 -11.13 -3.30 9.06
C LYS A 55 -10.83 -3.77 10.48
N ASP A 56 -11.86 -3.71 11.33
CA ASP A 56 -11.84 -4.10 12.73
C ASP A 56 -10.67 -3.46 13.51
N ASP A 57 -10.28 -2.24 13.10
CA ASP A 57 -9.15 -1.46 13.62
C ASP A 57 -7.85 -2.28 13.74
N ARG A 58 -7.62 -3.22 12.81
CA ARG A 58 -6.47 -4.15 12.88
C ARG A 58 -5.81 -4.45 11.55
N VAL A 59 -6.60 -4.60 10.49
CA VAL A 59 -6.11 -5.09 9.20
C VAL A 59 -6.42 -4.08 8.11
N TRP A 60 -5.45 -3.77 7.26
CA TRP A 60 -5.71 -3.04 6.03
C TRP A 60 -6.39 -3.95 5.03
N SER A 61 -7.64 -3.66 4.70
CA SER A 61 -8.47 -4.41 3.76
C SER A 61 -8.38 -3.79 2.37
N CYS A 62 -8.01 -4.62 1.39
CA CYS A 62 -8.03 -4.28 -0.04
C CYS A 62 -9.25 -4.83 -0.77
N LEU A 63 -10.29 -5.26 -0.04
CA LEU A 63 -11.47 -5.92 -0.64
C LEU A 63 -12.19 -5.05 -1.68
N ARG A 64 -12.11 -3.72 -1.56
CA ARG A 64 -12.68 -2.76 -2.51
C ARG A 64 -11.63 -2.10 -3.40
N CYS A 65 -10.41 -2.64 -3.43
CA CYS A 65 -9.32 -2.08 -4.20
C CYS A 65 -9.27 -2.69 -5.61
N GLU A 66 -9.76 -1.95 -6.60
CA GLU A 66 -9.63 -2.34 -8.01
C GLU A 66 -8.36 -1.78 -8.65
N PHE A 67 -7.68 -0.86 -7.96
CA PHE A 67 -6.64 -0.01 -8.56
C PHE A 67 -5.53 -0.82 -9.25
N ILE A 68 -4.89 -1.77 -8.55
CA ILE A 68 -3.81 -2.60 -9.13
C ILE A 68 -4.32 -3.69 -10.09
N HIS A 69 -5.64 -3.86 -10.17
CA HIS A 69 -6.32 -4.85 -11.01
C HIS A 69 -6.83 -4.25 -12.33
N LYS A 70 -6.79 -2.92 -12.48
CA LYS A 70 -7.02 -2.28 -13.77
C LYS A 70 -5.80 -2.47 -14.65
N LYS A 71 -6.00 -3.00 -15.87
CA LYS A 71 -4.94 -3.30 -16.82
C LYS A 71 -4.00 -2.12 -17.07
N GLU A 72 -4.57 -0.95 -17.35
CA GLU A 72 -3.81 0.30 -17.57
C GLU A 72 -2.87 0.63 -16.40
N ASN A 73 -3.36 0.52 -15.16
CA ASN A 73 -2.56 0.78 -13.98
C ASN A 73 -1.48 -0.29 -13.78
N ALA A 74 -1.81 -1.57 -13.99
CA ALA A 74 -0.85 -2.66 -13.86
C ALA A 74 0.29 -2.55 -14.88
N GLU A 75 -0.02 -2.20 -16.13
CA GLU A 75 1.00 -2.00 -17.18
C GLU A 75 1.92 -0.83 -16.85
N GLU A 76 1.37 0.31 -16.42
CA GLU A 76 2.16 1.49 -16.07
C GLU A 76 3.01 1.26 -14.81
N LEU A 77 2.45 0.64 -13.77
CA LEU A 77 3.19 0.24 -12.57
C LEU A 77 4.32 -0.74 -12.88
N LYS A 78 4.11 -1.68 -13.82
CA LYS A 78 5.17 -2.57 -14.30
C LYS A 78 6.30 -1.78 -14.95
N GLY A 79 5.98 -0.77 -15.75
CA GLY A 79 6.97 0.15 -16.34
C GLY A 79 7.77 0.89 -15.27
N ILE A 80 7.09 1.48 -14.28
CA ILE A 80 7.74 2.22 -13.18
C ILE A 80 8.63 1.29 -12.36
N LEU A 81 8.11 0.14 -11.91
CA LEU A 81 8.85 -0.78 -11.06
C LEU A 81 10.04 -1.42 -11.79
N SER A 82 9.92 -1.69 -13.09
CA SER A 82 11.03 -2.23 -13.89
C SER A 82 12.16 -1.22 -14.14
N SER A 83 11.94 0.08 -13.89
CA SER A 83 12.99 1.10 -13.95
C SER A 83 13.96 1.04 -12.76
N TYR A 84 13.58 0.39 -11.67
CA TYR A 84 14.42 0.21 -10.49
C TYR A 84 15.24 -1.09 -10.58
N PRO A 85 16.52 -1.07 -10.15
CA PRO A 85 17.28 -2.31 -9.97
C PRO A 85 16.58 -3.24 -8.97
N PHE A 86 16.62 -4.56 -9.21
CA PHE A 86 16.00 -5.53 -8.30
C PHE A 86 16.54 -5.46 -6.86
N GLN A 87 17.81 -5.11 -6.68
CA GLN A 87 18.39 -4.88 -5.36
C GLN A 87 17.65 -3.74 -4.62
N VAL A 88 17.37 -2.63 -5.32
CA VAL A 88 16.66 -1.47 -4.75
C VAL A 88 15.23 -1.86 -4.36
N LEU A 89 14.54 -2.63 -5.20
CA LEU A 89 13.20 -3.14 -4.86
C LEU A 89 13.24 -4.09 -3.65
N ALA A 90 14.23 -4.98 -3.59
CA ALA A 90 14.37 -5.94 -2.49
C ALA A 90 14.65 -5.26 -1.14
N GLU A 91 15.46 -4.20 -1.14
CA GLU A 91 15.85 -3.43 0.04
C GLU A 91 14.85 -2.31 0.39
N GLY A 92 13.96 -1.95 -0.54
CA GLY A 92 12.99 -0.89 -0.37
C GLY A 92 12.05 -1.12 0.81
N ASP A 93 11.96 -0.12 1.69
CA ASP A 93 11.08 -0.13 2.85
C ASP A 93 9.64 0.25 2.48
N TRP A 94 8.76 0.27 3.48
CA TRP A 94 7.36 0.63 3.28
C TRP A 94 7.20 2.01 2.64
N ARG A 95 8.01 2.99 3.06
CA ARG A 95 7.91 4.37 2.58
C ARG A 95 8.31 4.48 1.12
N PHE A 96 9.37 3.81 0.69
CA PHE A 96 9.79 3.75 -0.70
C PHE A 96 8.65 3.28 -1.63
N TYR A 97 8.00 2.16 -1.29
CA TYR A 97 6.86 1.67 -2.07
C TYR A 97 5.65 2.61 -1.98
N ASN A 98 5.39 3.17 -0.81
CA ASN A 98 4.29 4.09 -0.60
C ASN A 98 4.43 5.36 -1.44
N GLU A 99 5.63 5.93 -1.53
CA GLU A 99 5.92 7.13 -2.31
C GLU A 99 5.78 6.88 -3.81
N ILE A 100 6.21 5.71 -4.32
CA ILE A 100 5.94 5.31 -5.72
C ILE A 100 4.43 5.31 -6.01
N LEU A 101 3.63 4.73 -5.11
CA LEU A 101 2.19 4.68 -5.28
C LEU A 101 1.54 6.07 -5.18
N GLN A 102 2.05 6.95 -4.30
CA GLN A 102 1.59 8.33 -4.20
C GLN A 102 1.85 9.10 -5.50
N GLU A 103 3.07 9.05 -6.02
CA GLU A 103 3.44 9.72 -7.26
C GLU A 103 2.53 9.25 -8.41
N PHE A 104 2.24 7.95 -8.48
CA PHE A 104 1.29 7.41 -9.46
C PHE A 104 -0.13 7.97 -9.28
N LEU A 105 -0.68 7.88 -8.06
CA LEU A 105 -2.07 8.23 -7.79
C LEU A 105 -2.34 9.73 -7.86
N PHE A 106 -1.33 10.53 -7.53
CA PHE A 106 -1.50 11.94 -7.23
C PHE A 106 -0.68 12.87 -8.12
N GLY A 107 0.31 12.34 -8.84
CA GLY A 107 1.30 13.12 -9.57
C GLY A 107 2.32 13.82 -8.68
N ASP A 108 2.29 13.54 -7.37
CA ASP A 108 3.21 14.07 -6.37
C ASP A 108 3.29 13.19 -5.12
N VAL A 109 4.43 13.20 -4.44
CA VAL A 109 4.57 12.65 -3.08
C VAL A 109 3.97 13.64 -2.07
N ARG A 110 2.84 13.26 -1.45
CA ARG A 110 2.11 14.06 -0.45
C ARG A 110 2.49 13.76 1.00
N GLY A 111 3.24 12.69 1.18
CA GLY A 111 3.76 12.19 2.45
C GLY A 111 4.60 13.21 3.20
N ARG A 112 4.37 13.34 4.50
CA ARG A 112 5.12 14.24 5.38
C ARG A 112 5.11 13.78 6.82
N GLU A 113 6.15 14.17 7.56
CA GLU A 113 6.21 14.04 9.01
C GLU A 113 5.32 15.10 9.67
N ILE A 114 4.57 14.69 10.69
CA ILE A 114 3.73 15.52 11.55
C ILE A 114 3.96 15.11 13.01
N GLY A 115 4.81 15.88 13.71
CA GLY A 115 5.30 15.46 15.02
C GLY A 115 6.23 14.25 14.89
N GLU A 116 5.87 13.13 15.52
CA GLU A 116 6.58 11.85 15.43
C GLU A 116 5.93 10.86 14.45
N SER A 117 4.79 11.22 13.84
CA SER A 117 4.07 10.38 12.88
C SER A 117 4.31 10.80 11.44
N TYR A 118 4.13 9.88 10.50
CA TYR A 118 4.07 10.14 9.06
C TYR A 118 2.62 10.13 8.57
N THR A 119 2.24 11.00 7.63
CA THR A 119 0.92 10.95 6.97
C THR A 119 0.98 11.40 5.53
N ILE A 120 0.03 10.93 4.71
CA ILE A 120 -0.22 11.45 3.36
C ILE A 120 -1.45 12.39 3.30
N TYR A 121 -2.23 12.46 4.38
CA TYR A 121 -3.48 13.22 4.41
C TYR A 121 -3.31 14.54 5.12
N ARG A 122 -4.18 15.51 4.81
CA ARG A 122 -4.40 16.67 5.66
C ARG A 122 -5.51 16.32 6.64
N SER A 123 -5.31 16.63 7.91
CA SER A 123 -6.30 16.48 8.96
C SER A 123 -6.13 17.60 9.98
N ASP A 124 -7.24 18.00 10.60
CA ASP A 124 -7.24 18.89 11.76
C ASP A 124 -7.03 18.11 13.05
N ASP A 125 -6.49 18.77 14.09
CA ASP A 125 -6.16 18.10 15.36
C ASP A 125 -7.38 17.47 16.06
N GLY A 126 -8.57 18.02 15.80
CA GLY A 126 -9.84 17.53 16.35
C GLY A 126 -10.49 16.39 15.56
N GLU A 127 -9.97 16.05 14.37
CA GLU A 127 -10.47 14.92 13.59
C GLU A 127 -10.11 13.58 14.25
N GLU A 128 -10.91 12.55 13.98
CA GLU A 128 -10.60 11.18 14.37
C GLU A 128 -9.61 10.56 13.38
N CYS A 129 -8.54 9.98 13.91
CA CYS A 129 -7.49 9.31 13.17
C CYS A 129 -7.23 7.90 13.71
N TYR A 130 -6.66 7.07 12.85
CA TYR A 130 -5.87 5.90 13.20
C TYR A 130 -4.39 6.25 13.21
N LEU A 131 -3.66 5.74 14.20
CA LEU A 131 -2.20 5.63 14.19
C LEU A 131 -1.84 4.16 13.96
N VAL A 132 -1.25 3.88 12.80
CA VAL A 132 -0.86 2.53 12.39
C VAL A 132 0.64 2.36 12.60
N VAL A 133 1.02 1.49 13.52
CA VAL A 133 2.43 1.14 13.77
C VAL A 133 2.81 -0.04 12.87
N LEU A 134 3.83 0.20 12.04
CA LEU A 134 4.38 -0.80 11.13
C LEU A 134 5.73 -1.32 11.65
N ASP A 135 5.97 -2.60 11.42
CA ASP A 135 7.30 -3.23 11.50
C ASP A 135 7.58 -3.85 10.12
N GLY A 136 8.46 -3.20 9.36
CA GLY A 136 8.58 -3.42 7.92
C GLY A 136 7.25 -3.14 7.22
N PHE A 137 6.62 -4.20 6.68
CA PHE A 137 5.33 -4.15 5.97
C PHE A 137 4.18 -4.74 6.80
N GLU A 138 4.41 -5.08 8.06
CA GLU A 138 3.40 -5.70 8.92
C GLU A 138 2.78 -4.68 9.88
N ILE A 139 1.44 -4.67 9.95
CA ILE A 139 0.72 -3.89 10.95
C ILE A 139 0.86 -4.58 12.32
N LYS A 140 1.52 -3.91 13.27
CA LYS A 140 1.72 -4.43 14.63
C LYS A 140 0.70 -3.90 15.62
N GLN A 141 0.34 -2.63 15.47
CA GLN A 141 -0.62 -1.97 16.33
C GLN A 141 -1.39 -0.92 15.55
N VAL A 142 -2.65 -0.75 15.92
CA VAL A 142 -3.49 0.36 15.48
C VAL A 142 -4.08 0.99 16.72
N GLU A 143 -3.93 2.29 16.85
CA GLU A 143 -4.60 3.09 17.87
C GLU A 143 -5.58 4.05 17.20
N ARG A 144 -6.75 4.26 17.80
CA ARG A 144 -7.75 5.21 17.31
C ARG A 144 -7.93 6.32 18.33
N GLY A 145 -8.01 7.55 17.87
CA GLY A 145 -8.19 8.73 18.70
C GLY A 145 -8.07 10.01 17.89
N ARG A 146 -7.96 11.16 18.57
CA ARG A 146 -7.84 12.44 17.88
C ARG A 146 -6.50 12.58 17.19
N CYS A 147 -6.49 13.12 15.97
CA CYS A 147 -5.27 13.29 15.19
C CYS A 147 -4.20 14.09 15.95
N GLY A 148 -4.58 15.15 16.69
CA GLY A 148 -3.65 15.95 17.48
C GLY A 148 -2.97 15.16 18.61
N GLU A 149 -3.69 14.24 19.25
CA GLU A 149 -3.17 13.40 20.35
C GLU A 149 -2.23 12.31 19.84
N LEU A 150 -2.50 11.80 18.64
CA LEU A 150 -1.74 10.70 18.04
C LEU A 150 -0.44 11.16 17.35
N ARG A 151 -0.35 12.41 16.89
CA ARG A 151 0.85 12.98 16.23
C ARG A 151 2.12 12.93 17.06
N GLY A 152 2.00 12.82 18.39
CA GLY A 152 3.14 12.67 19.30
C GLY A 152 3.72 11.26 19.37
N LYS A 153 3.26 10.34 18.52
CA LYS A 153 3.67 8.92 18.54
C LYS A 153 4.18 8.48 17.18
N ARG A 154 5.15 7.56 17.17
CA ARG A 154 5.67 6.97 15.94
C ARG A 154 4.66 6.04 15.26
N GLY A 155 4.40 6.27 13.98
CA GLY A 155 3.50 5.46 13.16
C GLY A 155 3.00 6.22 11.94
N VAL A 156 2.10 5.61 11.19
CA VAL A 156 1.41 6.23 10.06
C VAL A 156 0.05 6.73 10.52
N LEU A 157 -0.18 8.04 10.46
CA LEU A 157 -1.43 8.68 10.84
C LEU A 157 -2.38 8.75 9.63
N LEU A 158 -3.60 8.27 9.81
CA LEU A 158 -4.62 8.09 8.78
C LEU A 158 -5.98 8.60 9.31
N PRO A 159 -6.65 9.56 8.65
CA PRO A 159 -8.00 9.97 9.06
C PRO A 159 -9.00 8.81 8.96
N VAL A 160 -9.94 8.73 9.90
CA VAL A 160 -11.05 7.76 9.81
C VAL A 160 -12.03 8.22 8.72
N ARG A 161 -12.37 7.32 7.78
CA ARG A 161 -13.38 7.57 6.73
C ARG A 161 -14.65 6.76 6.95
#